data_AF-A0A520TGZ9-F1
#
_entry.id   AF-A0A520TGZ9-F1
#
_cell.length_a   1.000
_cell.length_b   1.000
_cell.length_c   1.000
_cell.angle_alpha   90.00
_cell.angle_beta   90.00
_cell.angle_gamma   90.00
#
_symmetry.space_group_name_H-M   'P 1'
#
loop_
_entity.id
_entity.type
_entity.pdbx_description
1 polymer ?
#
loop_
_entity_poly.entity_id
_entity_poly.type
_entity_poly.pdbx_seq_one_letter_code
_entity_poly.pdbx_strand_id
1 'polypeptide(L)'
;MKIFKLILVSAVASLISFSAMAHDPKGESFTLSGKVTSVELTDGGGVITVSAEAGRYGKVFLTYNVKLNPSLPNQGYFSGRGIGIDDEGNREAGSRQGVFRREGSIMNFYSLDDVSDGRLNYCETVINLRTDEVEMTFYPF
;
A
#
# COMPACT_ATOMS: atom_id res chain seq x y z
N MET A 1 -15.92 17.63 -45.77
CA MET A 1 -15.78 18.23 -44.41
C MET A 1 -16.67 17.59 -43.34
N LYS A 2 -17.98 17.36 -43.56
CA LYS A 2 -18.88 16.77 -42.54
C LYS A 2 -18.50 15.34 -42.12
N ILE A 3 -18.14 14.47 -43.07
CA ILE A 3 -17.73 13.08 -42.79
C ILE A 3 -16.43 13.02 -41.97
N PHE A 4 -15.44 13.87 -42.27
CA PHE A 4 -14.21 13.98 -41.47
C PHE A 4 -14.48 14.43 -40.03
N LYS A 5 -15.42 15.37 -39.82
CA LYS A 5 -15.86 15.76 -38.47
C LYS A 5 -16.55 14.60 -37.73
N LEU A 6 -17.36 13.80 -38.43
CA LEU A 6 -18.05 12.66 -37.85
C LEU A 6 -17.08 11.54 -37.42
N ILE A 7 -16.08 11.25 -38.26
CA ILE A 7 -15.01 10.29 -37.94
C ILE A 7 -14.19 10.78 -36.75
N LEU A 8 -13.84 12.06 -36.71
CA LEU A 8 -13.08 12.65 -35.61
C LEU A 8 -13.86 12.58 -34.28
N VAL A 9 -15.16 12.88 -34.28
CA VAL A 9 -16.01 12.77 -33.09
C VAL A 9 -16.10 11.31 -32.61
N SER A 10 -16.25 10.35 -33.53
CA SER A 10 -16.29 8.92 -33.18
C SER A 10 -14.96 8.42 -32.60
N ALA A 11 -13.82 8.91 -33.10
CA ALA A 11 -12.49 8.55 -32.62
C ALA A 11 -12.15 9.16 -31.25
N VAL A 12 -12.67 10.37 -30.96
CA VAL A 12 -12.53 10.98 -29.63
C VAL A 12 -13.44 10.26 -28.62
N ALA A 13 -14.66 9.89 -29.01
CA ALA A 13 -15.58 9.16 -28.14
C ALA A 13 -15.05 7.78 -27.73
N SER A 14 -14.33 7.07 -28.62
CA SER A 14 -13.74 5.76 -28.29
C SER A 14 -12.53 5.86 -27.34
N LEU A 15 -11.85 7.00 -27.27
CA LEU A 15 -10.73 7.21 -26.34
C LEU A 15 -11.22 7.44 -24.89
N ILE A 16 -12.45 7.95 -24.70
CA ILE A 16 -13.04 8.20 -23.38
C ILE A 16 -13.44 6.88 -22.68
N SER A 17 -13.70 5.82 -23.45
CA SER A 17 -14.19 4.54 -22.90
C SER A 17 -13.13 3.72 -22.14
N PHE A 18 -11.83 4.00 -22.29
CA PHE A 18 -10.78 3.20 -21.65
C PHE A 18 -10.57 3.50 -20.16
N SER A 19 -10.82 4.74 -19.72
CA SER A 19 -10.70 5.11 -18.30
C SER A 19 -11.84 4.60 -17.43
N ALA A 20 -12.99 4.26 -18.02
CA ALA A 20 -14.16 3.73 -17.29
C ALA A 20 -14.00 2.25 -16.85
N MET A 21 -12.96 1.55 -17.30
CA MET A 21 -12.66 0.15 -16.97
C MET A 21 -11.45 0.00 -16.03
N ALA A 22 -10.89 1.11 -15.52
CA ALA A 22 -9.81 1.05 -14.56
C ALA A 22 -10.31 0.45 -13.23
N HIS A 23 -9.49 -0.37 -12.58
CA HIS A 23 -9.78 -0.84 -11.23
C HIS A 23 -9.80 0.38 -10.29
N ASP A 24 -10.99 0.72 -9.82
CA ASP A 24 -11.21 1.83 -8.90
C ASP A 24 -11.50 1.26 -7.50
N PRO A 25 -10.64 1.53 -6.51
CA PRO A 25 -10.92 1.14 -5.14
C PRO A 25 -12.26 1.73 -4.68
N LYS A 26 -13.18 0.88 -4.25
CA LYS A 26 -14.54 1.30 -3.87
C LYS A 26 -14.56 1.81 -2.43
N GLY A 27 -13.95 2.96 -2.19
CA GLY A 27 -13.99 3.62 -0.89
C GLY A 27 -13.20 4.93 -0.86
N GLU A 28 -13.57 5.84 0.06
CA GLU A 28 -12.71 6.98 0.37
C GLU A 28 -11.38 6.48 0.92
N SER A 29 -10.28 6.92 0.31
CA SER A 29 -8.96 6.61 0.82
C SER A 29 -8.68 7.36 2.12
N PHE A 30 -7.85 6.78 2.97
CA PHE A 30 -7.42 7.42 4.21
C PHE A 30 -5.92 7.21 4.42
N THR A 31 -5.27 8.21 5.01
CA THR A 31 -3.83 8.19 5.28
C THR A 31 -3.58 8.16 6.79
N LEU A 32 -2.61 7.34 7.18
CA LEU A 32 -2.15 7.19 8.55
C LEU A 32 -0.66 7.50 8.65
N SER A 33 -0.29 8.30 9.65
CA SER A 33 1.09 8.59 10.01
C SER A 33 1.54 7.66 11.15
N GLY A 34 2.76 7.15 11.03
CA GLY A 34 3.35 6.24 12.00
C GLY A 34 4.86 6.37 12.06
N LYS A 35 5.48 5.39 12.72
CA LYS A 35 6.93 5.32 12.86
C LYS A 35 7.45 3.90 12.77
N VAL A 36 8.68 3.76 12.30
CA VAL A 36 9.47 2.54 12.45
C VAL A 36 9.79 2.34 13.93
N THR A 37 9.60 1.13 14.42
CA THR A 37 9.89 0.75 15.80
C THR A 37 11.06 -0.22 15.90
N SER A 38 11.31 -1.00 14.84
CA SER A 38 12.50 -1.84 14.74
C SER A 38 12.86 -2.14 13.28
N VAL A 39 14.14 -2.38 13.03
CA VAL A 39 14.65 -2.93 11.78
C VAL A 39 15.59 -4.09 12.12
N GLU A 40 15.28 -5.27 11.59
CA GLU A 40 16.12 -6.47 11.66
C GLU A 40 16.71 -6.75 10.28
N LEU A 41 18.01 -7.00 10.21
CA LEU A 41 18.72 -7.30 8.97
C LEU A 41 19.01 -8.80 8.88
N THR A 42 18.84 -9.35 7.67
CA THR A 42 19.15 -10.76 7.36
C THR A 42 19.87 -10.84 6.02
N ASP A 43 20.49 -11.98 5.73
CA ASP A 43 21.21 -12.18 4.46
C ASP A 43 20.33 -11.97 3.21
N GLY A 44 19.02 -12.20 3.32
CA GLY A 44 18.06 -12.12 2.22
C GLY A 44 17.20 -10.84 2.19
N GLY A 45 17.42 -9.90 3.11
CA GLY A 45 16.56 -8.72 3.30
C GLY A 45 16.46 -8.34 4.76
N GLY A 46 15.24 -8.33 5.32
CA GLY A 46 15.06 -7.95 6.72
C GLY A 46 13.60 -7.86 7.13
N VAL A 47 13.37 -7.45 8.38
CA VAL A 47 12.05 -7.20 8.94
C VAL A 47 11.97 -5.76 9.43
N ILE A 48 11.02 -4.99 8.92
CA ILE A 48 10.72 -3.65 9.41
C ILE A 48 9.42 -3.73 10.21
N THR A 49 9.44 -3.30 11.46
CA THR A 49 8.24 -3.17 12.28
C THR A 49 7.86 -1.70 12.37
N VAL A 50 6.57 -1.39 12.21
CA VAL A 50 6.05 -0.03 12.34
C VAL A 50 4.86 0.00 13.28
N SER A 51 4.59 1.16 13.86
CA SER A 51 3.37 1.44 14.62
C SER A 51 2.72 2.75 14.19
N ALA A 52 1.39 2.80 14.18
CA ALA A 52 0.60 3.99 13.89
C ALA A 52 -0.70 3.98 14.70
N GLU A 53 -1.44 5.10 14.67
CA GLU A 53 -2.84 5.16 15.09
C GLU A 53 -3.72 5.09 13.84
N ALA A 54 -4.74 4.22 13.85
CA ALA A 54 -5.47 3.80 12.66
C ALA A 54 -6.99 3.93 12.82
N GLY A 55 -7.46 5.08 13.31
CA GLY A 55 -8.88 5.38 13.46
C GLY A 55 -9.62 4.25 14.18
N ARG A 56 -10.54 3.58 13.48
CA ARG A 56 -11.35 2.49 14.03
C ARG A 56 -10.56 1.27 14.51
N TYR A 57 -9.31 1.09 14.08
CA TYR A 57 -8.46 -0.02 14.51
C TYR A 57 -7.55 0.36 15.69
N GLY A 58 -7.67 1.58 16.22
CA GLY A 58 -6.83 2.12 17.27
C GLY A 58 -5.35 1.99 16.97
N LYS A 59 -4.58 1.47 17.93
CA LYS A 59 -3.14 1.31 17.79
C LYS A 59 -2.80 0.10 16.94
N VAL A 60 -2.08 0.35 15.84
CA VAL A 60 -1.66 -0.72 14.93
C VAL A 60 -0.18 -1.02 15.04
N PHE A 61 0.15 -2.29 14.79
CA PHE A 61 1.51 -2.78 14.58
C PHE A 61 1.56 -3.56 13.27
N LEU A 62 2.53 -3.26 12.42
CA LEU A 62 2.68 -3.89 11.12
C LEU A 62 4.12 -4.36 10.92
N THR A 63 4.29 -5.51 10.30
CA THR A 63 5.61 -6.05 9.91
C THR A 63 5.75 -6.08 8.39
N TYR A 64 6.90 -5.67 7.88
CA TYR A 64 7.32 -5.86 6.50
C TYR A 64 8.49 -6.85 6.47
N ASN A 65 8.22 -8.12 6.15
CA ASN A 65 9.26 -9.14 5.95
C ASN A 65 9.75 -9.04 4.51
N VAL A 66 10.79 -8.23 4.33
CA VAL A 66 11.34 -7.83 3.03
C VAL A 66 12.26 -8.91 2.47
N LYS A 67 12.11 -9.21 1.18
CA LYS A 67 13.02 -10.05 0.40
C LYS A 67 13.54 -9.27 -0.81
N LEU A 68 14.86 -9.13 -0.90
CA LEU A 68 15.51 -8.40 -1.99
C LEU A 68 15.39 -9.18 -3.30
N ASN A 69 15.20 -8.47 -4.41
CA ASN A 69 15.39 -9.03 -5.74
C ASN A 69 16.91 -9.10 -6.04
N PRO A 70 17.47 -10.31 -6.27
CA PRO A 70 18.92 -10.47 -6.47
C PRO A 70 19.44 -9.78 -7.74
N SER A 71 18.57 -9.56 -8.74
CA SER A 71 18.92 -8.87 -9.98
C SER A 71 18.78 -7.35 -9.88
N LEU A 72 18.01 -6.85 -8.91
CA LEU A 72 17.65 -5.43 -8.77
C LEU A 72 17.66 -5.05 -7.27
N PRO A 73 18.81 -4.61 -6.72
CA PRO A 73 19.02 -4.51 -5.27
C PRO A 73 18.15 -3.48 -4.56
N ASN A 74 17.51 -2.57 -5.31
CA ASN A 74 16.64 -1.53 -4.77
C ASN A 74 15.16 -1.89 -4.82
N GLN A 75 14.79 -3.14 -5.10
CA GLN A 75 13.40 -3.58 -5.09
C GLN A 75 13.28 -5.04 -4.66
N GLY A 76 12.04 -5.48 -4.50
CA GLY A 76 11.74 -6.87 -4.18
C GLY A 76 10.29 -7.04 -3.78
N TYR A 77 10.03 -8.05 -2.96
CA TYR A 77 8.70 -8.37 -2.47
C TYR A 77 8.70 -8.54 -0.96
N PHE A 78 7.51 -8.52 -0.37
CA PHE A 78 7.37 -8.72 1.07
C PHE A 78 6.09 -9.48 1.41
N SER A 79 6.14 -10.12 2.58
CA SER A 79 4.96 -10.57 3.31
C SER A 79 4.91 -9.87 4.66
N GLY A 80 3.73 -9.65 5.18
CA GLY A 80 3.52 -8.89 6.41
C GLY A 80 2.26 -9.30 7.14
N ARG A 81 2.20 -8.88 8.39
CA ARG A 81 1.02 -8.96 9.24
C ARG A 81 0.73 -7.58 9.81
N GLY A 82 -0.54 -7.29 10.00
CA GLY A 82 -1.03 -6.17 10.79
C GLY A 82 -1.84 -6.70 11.97
N ILE A 83 -1.76 -6.01 13.10
CA ILE A 83 -2.76 -6.07 14.15
C ILE A 83 -3.19 -4.65 14.48
N GLY A 84 -4.47 -4.46 14.77
CA GLY A 84 -5.02 -3.25 15.38
C GLY A 84 -5.73 -3.60 16.66
N ILE A 85 -5.61 -2.73 17.67
CA ILE A 85 -6.29 -2.85 18.96
C ILE A 85 -6.99 -1.52 19.20
N ASP A 86 -8.32 -1.54 19.19
CA ASP A 86 -9.14 -0.35 19.45
C ASP A 86 -9.17 0.02 20.94
N ASP A 87 -9.83 1.14 21.26
CA ASP A 87 -9.90 1.67 22.63
C ASP A 87 -10.68 0.74 23.58
N GLU A 88 -11.57 -0.08 23.03
CA GLU A 88 -12.32 -1.12 23.74
C GLU A 88 -11.53 -2.44 23.90
N GLY A 89 -10.35 -2.53 23.29
CA GLY A 89 -9.48 -3.71 23.33
C GLY A 89 -9.86 -4.81 22.33
N ASN A 90 -10.79 -4.57 21.41
CA ASN A 90 -11.07 -5.47 20.31
C ASN A 90 -9.88 -5.49 19.34
N ARG A 91 -9.61 -6.67 18.78
CA ARG A 91 -8.46 -6.88 17.91
C ARG A 91 -8.91 -7.27 16.51
N GLU A 92 -8.40 -6.54 15.53
CA GLU A 92 -8.40 -6.93 14.14
C GLU A 92 -6.98 -7.34 13.68
N ALA A 93 -6.91 -8.22 12.69
CA ALA A 93 -5.67 -8.71 12.12
C ALA A 93 -5.72 -8.64 10.59
N GLY A 94 -4.60 -8.26 9.99
CA GLY A 94 -4.44 -8.21 8.54
C GLY A 94 -3.30 -9.11 8.05
N SER A 95 -3.53 -9.84 6.97
CA SER A 95 -2.47 -10.43 6.15
C SER A 95 -2.12 -9.43 5.04
N ARG A 96 -0.83 -9.18 4.80
CA ARG A 96 -0.37 -8.17 3.81
C ARG A 96 0.71 -8.72 2.91
N GLN A 97 0.56 -8.60 1.60
CA GLN A 97 1.55 -9.06 0.64
C GLN A 97 1.73 -8.04 -0.47
N GLY A 98 2.96 -7.89 -0.97
CA GLY A 98 3.21 -6.88 -1.97
C GLY A 98 4.64 -6.79 -2.46
N VAL A 99 4.91 -5.69 -3.15
CA VAL A 99 6.22 -5.34 -3.69
C VAL A 99 6.70 -4.02 -3.11
N PHE A 100 8.01 -3.80 -3.17
CA PHE A 100 8.61 -2.54 -2.76
C PHE A 100 9.70 -2.09 -3.73
N ARG A 101 9.97 -0.78 -3.72
CA ARG A 101 11.16 -0.17 -4.31
C ARG A 101 11.76 0.85 -3.35
N ARG A 102 13.07 1.07 -3.43
CA ARG A 102 13.82 2.00 -2.57
C ARG A 102 14.59 3.01 -3.40
N GLU A 103 14.48 4.28 -3.03
CA GLU A 103 15.20 5.41 -3.59
C GLU A 103 15.85 6.20 -2.45
N GLY A 104 17.18 6.10 -2.33
CA GLY A 104 17.89 6.67 -1.19
C GLY A 104 17.41 6.07 0.14
N SER A 105 16.97 6.92 1.08
CA SER A 105 16.40 6.49 2.36
C SER A 105 14.90 6.17 2.30
N ILE A 106 14.25 6.39 1.16
CA ILE A 106 12.80 6.21 1.01
C ILE A 106 12.50 4.83 0.46
N MET A 107 11.68 4.06 1.18
CA MET A 107 11.09 2.81 0.70
C MET A 107 9.62 3.02 0.40
N ASN A 108 9.21 2.68 -0.81
CA ASN A 108 7.81 2.67 -1.24
C ASN A 108 7.33 1.22 -1.32
N PHE A 109 6.27 0.89 -0.60
CA PHE A 109 5.60 -0.41 -0.61
C PHE A 109 4.21 -0.30 -1.20
N TYR A 110 3.79 -1.37 -1.85
CA TYR A 110 2.48 -1.51 -2.48
C TYR A 110 1.92 -2.88 -2.09
N SER A 111 0.87 -2.92 -1.27
CA SER A 111 0.28 -4.17 -0.77
C SER A 111 -1.19 -4.34 -1.08
N LEU A 112 -1.60 -5.60 -1.12
CA LEU A 112 -2.97 -6.03 -0.96
C LEU A 112 -3.12 -6.65 0.43
N ASP A 113 -4.13 -6.19 1.15
CA ASP A 113 -4.34 -6.47 2.56
C ASP A 113 -5.69 -7.17 2.76
N ASP A 114 -5.68 -8.31 3.43
CA ASP A 114 -6.85 -9.10 3.81
C ASP A 114 -7.06 -9.00 5.33
N VAL A 115 -8.10 -8.28 5.75
CA VAL A 115 -8.38 -7.96 7.16
C VAL A 115 -9.47 -8.88 7.71
N SER A 116 -9.33 -9.29 8.97
CA SER A 116 -10.24 -10.22 9.64
C SER A 116 -11.70 -9.75 9.75
N ASP A 117 -11.97 -8.45 9.59
CA ASP A 117 -13.32 -7.91 9.55
C ASP A 117 -13.96 -7.96 8.14
N GLY A 118 -13.30 -8.66 7.20
CA GLY A 118 -13.76 -8.88 5.84
C GLY A 118 -13.42 -7.75 4.87
N ARG A 119 -12.68 -6.72 5.31
CA ARG A 119 -12.24 -5.65 4.41
C ARG A 119 -10.98 -6.02 3.65
N LEU A 120 -10.95 -5.66 2.38
CA LEU A 120 -9.76 -5.67 1.54
C LEU A 120 -9.25 -4.25 1.36
N ASN A 121 -7.93 -4.09 1.33
CA ASN A 121 -7.33 -2.79 1.03
C ASN A 121 -6.17 -2.95 0.07
N TYR A 122 -6.04 -2.02 -0.86
CA TYR A 122 -4.76 -1.70 -1.46
C TYR A 122 -4.09 -0.65 -0.58
N CYS A 123 -2.84 -0.84 -0.20
CA CYS A 123 -2.11 0.09 0.65
C CYS A 123 -0.81 0.50 0.00
N GLU A 124 -0.60 1.81 -0.08
CA GLU A 124 0.67 2.42 -0.43
C GLU A 124 1.36 2.88 0.85
N THR A 125 2.57 2.42 1.11
CA THR A 125 3.36 2.85 2.28
C THR A 125 4.65 3.50 1.85
N VAL A 126 4.95 4.67 2.44
CA VAL A 126 6.23 5.35 2.32
C VAL A 126 6.93 5.28 3.68
N ILE A 127 8.11 4.66 3.72
CA ILE A 127 8.97 4.61 4.91
C ILE A 127 10.23 5.41 4.64
N ASN A 128 10.55 6.38 5.50
CA ASN A 128 11.83 7.07 5.48
C ASN A 128 12.76 6.48 6.54
N LEU A 129 13.69 5.63 6.10
CA LEU A 129 14.64 4.92 6.98
C LEU A 129 15.62 5.85 7.71
N ARG A 130 15.67 7.15 7.36
CA ARG A 130 16.53 8.14 8.04
C ARG A 130 15.81 8.86 9.17
N THR A 131 14.52 9.09 9.03
CA THR A 131 13.70 9.84 10.02
C THR A 131 12.78 8.92 10.81
N ASP A 132 12.75 7.63 10.49
CA ASP A 132 11.84 6.62 11.01
C ASP A 132 10.35 6.93 10.73
N GLU A 133 10.05 7.90 9.87
CA GLU A 133 8.68 8.28 9.51
C GLU A 133 8.04 7.25 8.57
N VAL A 134 6.74 7.00 8.79
CA VAL A 134 5.94 6.07 7.99
C VAL A 134 4.63 6.75 7.63
N GLU A 135 4.29 6.78 6.35
CA GLU A 135 2.98 7.21 5.85
C GLU A 135 2.33 6.05 5.11
N MET A 136 1.07 5.76 5.43
CA MET A 136 0.31 4.66 4.83
C MET A 136 -1.02 5.17 4.31
N THR A 137 -1.25 5.06 3.00
CA THR A 137 -2.53 5.40 2.37
C THR A 137 -3.25 4.12 1.99
N PHE A 138 -4.46 3.95 2.51
CA PHE A 138 -5.31 2.79 2.27
C PHE A 138 -6.43 3.14 1.30
N TYR A 139 -6.68 2.21 0.39
CA TYR A 139 -7.70 2.26 -0.65
C TYR A 139 -8.61 1.02 -0.49
N PRO A 140 -9.75 1.15 0.20
CA PRO A 140 -10.67 0.03 0.44
C PRO A 140 -11.37 -0.41 -0.86
N PHE A 141 -11.67 -1.71 -1.00
CA PHE A 141 -12.51 -2.22 -2.10
C PHE A 141 -13.20 -3.55 -1.80
#